data_AF-A0A9Q4DKA0-F1
#
_entry.id   AF-A0A9Q4DKA0-F1
#
_cell.length_a   1.000
_cell.length_b   1.000
_cell.length_c   1.000
_cell.angle_alpha   90.00
_cell.angle_beta   90.00
_cell.angle_gamma   90.00
#
_symmetry.space_group_name_H-M   'P 1'
#
loop_
_entity.id
_entity.type
_entity.pdbx_description
1 polymer ?
#
loop_
_entity_poly.entity_id
_entity_poly.type
_entity_poly.pdbx_seq_one_letter_code
_entity_poly.pdbx_strand_id
1 'polypeptide(L)' 'MKHKDEAFEKFKSFKALVENESGHKIKCLRFDRGGEFTSNEFFDFCEEHGIKREFSTARTPQQNGVVERVNRTVQQMA' A
#
# COMPACT_ATOMS: atom_id res chain seq x y z
N MET A 1 -16.75 10.99 12.07
CA MET A 1 -15.82 11.12 10.93
C MET A 1 -14.40 11.24 11.48
N LYS A 2 -13.65 10.13 11.56
CA LYS A 2 -12.33 10.07 12.25
C LYS A 2 -11.34 9.03 11.66
N HIS A 3 -11.48 8.60 10.39
CA HIS A 3 -10.82 7.36 9.93
C HIS A 3 -10.02 7.44 8.62
N LYS A 4 -9.71 8.63 8.08
CA LYS A 4 -8.88 8.72 6.86
C LYS A 4 -7.48 9.25 7.13
N ASP A 5 -7.36 10.23 8.00
CA ASP A 5 -6.09 10.87 8.35
C ASP A 5 -5.17 9.93 9.15
N GLU A 6 -5.74 9.15 10.08
CA GLU A 6 -4.97 8.20 10.90
C GLU A 6 -4.33 7.09 10.06
N ALA A 7 -5.03 6.58 9.05
CA ALA A 7 -4.50 5.55 8.15
C ALA A 7 -3.30 6.06 7.35
N PHE A 8 -3.34 7.32 6.92
CA PHE A 8 -2.23 7.93 6.20
C PHE A 8 -1.02 8.17 7.10
N GLU A 9 -1.22 8.66 8.33
CA GLU A 9 -0.12 8.82 9.28
C GLU A 9 0.57 7.50 9.62
N LYS A 10 -0.22 6.43 9.83
CA LYS A 10 0.33 5.09 10.04
C LYS A 10 1.08 4.59 8.81
N PHE A 11 0.60 4.89 7.61
CA PHE A 11 1.28 4.51 6.37
C PHE A 11 2.66 5.18 6.23
N LYS A 12 2.79 6.47 6.59
CA LYS A 12 4.10 7.16 6.57
C LYS A 12 5.12 6.46 7.47
N SER A 13 4.71 6.13 8.69
CA SER A 13 5.56 5.39 9.64
C SER A 13 5.90 3.98 9.14
N PHE A 14 4.93 3.28 8.54
CA PHE A 14 5.15 1.97 7.95
C PHE A 14 6.13 2.00 6.78
N LYS A 15 6.00 2.98 5.87
CA LYS A 15 6.95 3.18 4.77
C LYS A 15 8.36 3.35 5.30
N ALA A 16 8.57 4.27 6.25
CA ALA A 16 9.89 4.53 6.81
C ALA A 16 10.50 3.27 7.46
N LEU A 17 9.68 2.51 8.19
CA LEU A 17 10.10 1.26 8.83
C LEU A 17 10.53 0.22 7.77
N VAL A 18 9.67 -0.08 6.80
CA VAL A 18 9.95 -1.10 5.77
C VAL A 18 11.13 -0.71 4.89
N GLU A 19 11.26 0.56 4.49
CA GLU A 19 12.39 1.01 3.69
C GLU A 19 13.71 0.93 4.47
N ASN A 20 13.67 1.16 5.79
CA ASN A 20 14.85 1.05 6.65
C ASN A 20 15.22 -0.41 6.93
N GLU A 21 14.25 -1.28 7.19
CA GLU A 21 14.47 -2.71 7.46
C GLU A 21 14.92 -3.47 6.21
N SER A 22 14.30 -3.18 5.06
CA SER A 22 14.62 -3.87 3.80
C SER A 22 15.77 -3.22 3.03
N GLY A 23 16.12 -1.97 3.32
CA GLY A 23 17.06 -1.16 2.52
C GLY A 23 16.54 -0.82 1.11
N HIS A 24 15.27 -1.12 0.81
CA HIS A 24 14.67 -0.93 -0.49
C HIS A 24 13.52 0.08 -0.44
N LYS A 25 13.50 0.99 -1.41
CA LYS A 25 12.42 1.98 -1.53
C LYS A 25 11.13 1.37 -2.08
N ILE A 26 9.99 1.83 -1.57
CA ILE A 26 8.68 1.44 -2.10
C ILE A 26 8.50 2.11 -3.46
N LYS A 27 8.38 1.32 -4.54
CA LYS A 27 8.22 1.84 -5.91
C LYS A 27 6.78 1.88 -6.38
N CYS A 28 5.96 0.91 -5.93
CA CYS A 28 4.58 0.78 -6.35
C CYS A 28 3.69 0.41 -5.17
N LEU A 29 2.54 1.06 -5.05
CA LEU A 29 1.46 0.70 -4.13
C LEU A 29 0.24 0.26 -4.93
N ARG A 30 -0.31 -0.89 -4.57
CA ARG A 30 -1.51 -1.44 -5.20
C ARG A 30 -2.65 -1.45 -4.20
N PHE A 31 -3.76 -0.79 -4.57
CA PHE A 31 -4.96 -0.71 -3.75
C PHE A 31 -6.10 -1.48 -4.41
N ASP A 32 -6.82 -2.29 -3.63
CA ASP A 32 -8.18 -2.67 -3.99
C ASP A 32 -9.08 -1.43 -3.84
N ARG A 33 -10.18 -1.32 -4.60
CA ARG A 33 -10.99 -0.08 -4.70
C ARG A 33 -11.76 0.30 -3.41
N GLY A 34 -11.25 -0.03 -2.23
CA GLY A 34 -11.67 0.54 -0.95
C GLY A 34 -11.24 2.01 -0.88
N GLY A 35 -12.21 2.92 -0.79
CA GLY A 35 -12.03 4.38 -0.79
C GLY A 35 -11.28 4.97 0.41
N GLU A 36 -10.41 4.18 1.05
CA GLU A 36 -9.65 4.52 2.25
C GLU A 36 -8.38 5.30 1.90
N PHE A 37 -7.78 5.06 0.73
CA PHE A 37 -6.56 5.73 0.25
C PHE A 37 -6.83 6.74 -0.88
N THR A 38 -7.99 7.39 -0.85
CA THR A 38 -8.41 8.37 -1.88
C THR A 38 -8.19 9.83 -1.47
N SER A 39 -7.53 10.11 -0.35
CA SER A 39 -7.28 11.49 0.10
C SER A 39 -6.20 12.16 -0.74
N ASN A 40 -6.41 13.39 -1.24
CA ASN A 40 -5.44 14.11 -2.07
C ASN A 40 -4.04 14.18 -1.43
N GLU A 41 -3.93 14.34 -0.11
CA GLU A 41 -2.63 14.32 0.59
C GLU A 41 -1.83 13.02 0.36
N PHE A 42 -2.52 11.90 0.20
CA PHE A 42 -1.90 10.62 -0.15
C PHE A 42 -1.38 10.62 -1.60
N PHE A 43 -2.06 11.35 -2.49
CA PHE A 43 -1.69 11.51 -3.90
C PHE A 43 -0.38 12.29 -3.99
N ASP A 44 -0.35 13.48 -3.39
CA ASP A 44 0.83 14.34 -3.33
C ASP A 44 2.02 13.62 -2.68
N PHE A 45 1.80 12.92 -1.57
CA PHE A 45 2.86 12.17 -0.90
C PHE A 45 3.45 11.06 -1.77
N CYS A 46 2.60 10.31 -2.48
CA CYS A 46 3.09 9.27 -3.39
C CYS A 46 3.85 9.86 -4.57
N GLU A 47 3.42 11.00 -5.11
CA GLU A 47 4.11 11.67 -6.21
C GLU A 47 5.47 12.21 -5.77
N GLU A 48 5.55 12.88 -4.62
CA GLU A 48 6.79 13.39 -4.03
C GLU A 48 7.81 12.26 -3.79
N HIS A 49 7.33 11.08 -3.37
CA HIS A 49 8.17 9.93 -3.09
C HIS A 49 8.41 9.03 -4.32
N GLY A 50 7.88 9.38 -5.49
CA GLY A 50 8.03 8.61 -6.73
C GLY A 50 7.34 7.23 -6.69
N ILE A 51 6.30 7.10 -5.86
CA ILE A 51 5.55 5.87 -5.65
C ILE A 51 4.42 5.79 -6.68
N LYS A 52 4.52 4.82 -7.60
CA LYS A 52 3.46 4.55 -8.56
C LYS A 52 2.26 3.93 -7.85
N ARG A 53 1.06 4.42 -8.13
CA ARG A 53 -0.18 3.85 -7.58
C ARG A 53 -0.91 3.07 -8.64
N GLU A 54 -1.23 1.83 -8.33
CA GLU A 54 -2.03 0.95 -9.17
C GLU A 54 -3.34 0.64 -8.46
N PHE A 55 -4.45 1.05 -9.06
CA PHE A 55 -5.75 0.59 -8.61
C PHE A 55 -6.00 -0.75 -9.27
N SER A 56 -6.11 -1.82 -8.48
CA SER A 56 -6.58 -3.10 -9.01
C SER A 56 -7.95 -2.86 -9.62
N THR A 57 -8.06 -3.06 -10.93
CA THR A 57 -9.35 -3.08 -11.61
C THR A 57 -10.16 -4.22 -11.02
N ALA A 58 -11.43 -3.94 -10.69
CA ALA A 58 -12.33 -4.93 -10.12
C ALA A 58 -12.22 -6.27 -10.87
N ARG A 59 -11.78 -7.31 -10.16
CA ARG A 59 -11.72 -8.71 -10.61
C ARG A 59 -10.77 -9.03 -11.78
N THR A 60 -9.47 -9.01 -11.53
CA THR A 60 -8.58 -10.01 -12.15
C THR A 60 -8.13 -11.00 -11.07
N PRO A 61 -8.77 -12.19 -10.97
CA PRO A 61 -8.44 -13.21 -9.97
C PRO A 61 -6.95 -13.57 -9.93
N GLN A 62 -6.26 -13.42 -11.06
CA GLN A 62 -4.84 -13.72 -11.20
C GLN A 62 -3.96 -12.74 -10.41
N GLN A 63 -4.33 -11.45 -10.36
CA GLN A 63 -3.54 -10.45 -9.63
C GLN A 63 -3.78 -10.55 -8.12
N ASN A 64 -5.02 -10.81 -7.70
CA ASN A 64 -5.31 -11.03 -6.28
C ASN A 64 -4.70 -12.35 -5.79
N GLY A 65 -4.72 -13.41 -6.61
CA GLY A 65 -4.13 -14.71 -6.24
C GLY A 65 -2.62 -14.68 -5.96
N VAL A 66 -1.86 -13.75 -6.58
CA VAL A 66 -0.44 -13.54 -6.25
C VAL A 66 -0.30 -12.83 -4.90
N VAL A 67 -1.07 -11.76 -4.66
CA VAL A 67 -1.05 -11.03 -3.38
C VAL A 67 -1.54 -11.93 -2.23
N GLU A 68 -2.60 -12.70 -2.43
CA GLU A 68 -3.12 -13.66 -1.46
C GLU A 68 -2.12 -14.76 -1.14
N ARG A 69 -1.36 -15.26 -2.13
CA ARG A 69 -0.30 -16.25 -1.88
C ARG A 69 0.85 -15.66 -1.09
N VAL A 70 1.32 -14.47 -1.48
CA VAL A 70 2.43 -13.81 -0.78
C VAL A 70 2.03 -13.45 0.65
N ASN A 71 0.84 -12.89 0.87
CA ASN A 71 0.33 -12.58 2.21
C ASN A 71 0.19 -13.85 3.06
N ARG A 72 -0.26 -14.96 2.47
CA ARG A 72 -0.34 -16.25 3.18
C ARG A 72 1.05 -16.78 3.57
N THR A 73 2.04 -16.69 2.68
CA THR A 73 3.41 -17.10 2.99
C THR A 73 4.03 -16.22 4.08
N VAL A 74 3.81 -14.90 4.02
CA VAL A 74 4.27 -13.96 5.06
C VAL A 74 3.59 -14.24 6.41
N GLN A 75 2.28 -14.50 6.44
CA GLN A 75 1.58 -14.88 7.67
C GLN A 75 2.01 -16.23 8.25
N GLN A 76 2.49 -17.16 7.41
CA GLN A 76 2.96 -18.47 7.86
C GLN A 76 4.43 -18.44 8.33
N MET A 77 5.17 -17.38 7.99
CA MET A 77 6.57 -17.16 8.40
C MET A 77 6.70 -16.26 9.65
N ALA A 78 5.59 -15.74 10.18
CA ALA A 78 5.52 -15.02 11.45
C ALA A 78 5.14 -15.97 12.60
#